data_AF-A0A2M7ST90-F1
#
_entry.id   AF-A0A2M7ST90-F1
#
_cell.length_a   1.000
_cell.length_b   1.000
_cell.length_c   1.000
_cell.angle_alpha   90.00
_cell.angle_beta   90.00
_cell.angle_gamma   90.00
#
_symmetry.space_group_name_H-M   'P 1'
#
loop_
_entity.id
_entity.type
_entity.pdbx_description
1 polymer ?
#
loop_
_entity_poly.entity_id
_entity_poly.type
_entity_poly.pdbx_seq_one_letter_code
_entity_poly.pdbx_strand_id
1 'polypeptide(L)'
;MRLLFVADGRSPITLSWLRHWIERGDEIHLVSTFPCDPPPGLASFHVLPVAFGALGGGQATSTSLTPKGGLVGRFRGLLRPFRYTLGPVSLLAYRRRFRALAALLRPDLIHALRIPFEGMLASSAPGEAPLIVSTWGNDITLHAHGSPLMKWLTRRTLRRAQG
;
A
#
# COMPACT_ATOMS: atom_id res chain seq x y z
N MET A 1 -14.77 11.80 -11.00
CA MET A 1 -14.71 11.56 -9.54
C MET A 1 -13.27 11.65 -9.09
N ARG A 2 -13.02 11.97 -7.82
CA ARG A 2 -11.70 11.87 -7.19
C ARG A 2 -11.51 10.49 -6.59
N LEU A 3 -10.67 9.67 -7.19
CA LEU A 3 -10.41 8.30 -6.75
C LEU A 3 -9.01 8.22 -6.14
N LEU A 4 -8.92 7.73 -4.89
CA LEU A 4 -7.65 7.49 -4.23
C LEU A 4 -7.33 5.99 -4.21
N PHE A 5 -6.32 5.59 -4.97
CA PHE A 5 -5.79 4.23 -4.94
C PHE A 5 -4.72 4.06 -3.88
N VAL A 6 -4.76 2.94 -3.16
CA VAL A 6 -3.70 2.48 -2.25
C VAL A 6 -3.23 1.11 -2.73
N ALA A 7 -2.04 1.04 -3.33
CA ALA A 7 -1.61 -0.14 -4.08
C ALA A 7 -0.08 -0.22 -4.26
N ASP A 8 0.46 -1.33 -4.76
CA ASP A 8 1.80 -1.34 -5.38
C ASP A 8 1.72 -0.67 -6.76
N GLY A 9 2.33 0.51 -6.91
CA GLY A 9 2.34 1.28 -8.15
C GLY A 9 3.05 0.61 -9.34
N ARG A 10 3.82 -0.46 -9.10
CA ARG A 10 4.48 -1.24 -10.17
C ARG A 10 3.62 -2.37 -10.70
N SER A 11 2.57 -2.75 -9.97
CA SER A 11 1.76 -3.91 -10.30
C SER A 11 0.97 -3.69 -11.59
N PRO A 12 1.01 -4.63 -12.56
CA PRO A 12 0.20 -4.53 -13.79
C PRO A 12 -1.29 -4.37 -13.53
N ILE A 13 -1.81 -4.99 -12.46
CA ILE A 13 -3.21 -4.86 -12.05
C ILE A 13 -3.50 -3.42 -11.63
N THR A 14 -2.63 -2.82 -10.82
CA THR A 14 -2.74 -1.41 -10.43
C THR A 14 -2.73 -0.52 -11.67
N LEU A 15 -1.75 -0.68 -12.55
CA LEU A 15 -1.63 0.13 -13.77
C LEU A 15 -2.86 0.02 -14.68
N SER A 16 -3.44 -1.19 -14.78
CA SER A 16 -4.64 -1.42 -15.59
C SER A 16 -5.86 -0.71 -15.02
N TRP A 17 -6.04 -0.76 -13.69
CA TRP A 17 -7.09 -0.01 -13.00
C TRP A 17 -6.93 1.49 -13.17
N LEU A 18 -5.73 2.02 -12.93
CA LEU A 18 -5.46 3.46 -13.06
C LEU A 18 -5.76 3.94 -14.48
N ARG A 19 -5.26 3.22 -15.50
CA ARG A 19 -5.49 3.56 -16.90
C ARG A 19 -6.98 3.63 -17.22
N HIS A 20 -7.76 2.64 -16.81
CA HIS A 20 -9.21 2.61 -17.07
C HIS A 20 -9.93 3.86 -16.54
N TRP A 21 -9.67 4.24 -15.29
CA TRP A 21 -10.35 5.39 -14.69
C TRP A 21 -9.81 6.74 -15.21
N ILE A 22 -8.52 6.83 -15.55
CA ILE A 22 -7.95 8.00 -16.23
C ILE A 22 -8.63 8.20 -17.59
N GLU A 23 -8.75 7.13 -18.39
CA GLU A 23 -9.40 7.17 -19.71
C GLU A 23 -10.88 7.54 -19.63
N ARG A 24 -11.55 7.18 -18.53
CA ARG A 24 -12.93 7.61 -18.24
C ARG A 24 -13.04 9.10 -17.90
N GLY A 25 -11.92 9.76 -17.59
CA GLY A 25 -11.85 11.18 -17.22
C GLY A 25 -11.96 11.45 -15.71
N ASP A 26 -11.67 10.47 -14.86
CA ASP A 26 -11.61 10.68 -13.41
C ASP A 26 -10.28 11.30 -12.94
N GLU A 27 -10.34 11.96 -11.80
CA GLU A 27 -9.17 12.51 -11.11
C GLU A 27 -8.56 11.41 -10.23
N ILE A 28 -7.42 10.87 -10.66
CA ILE A 28 -6.80 9.70 -10.03
C ILE A 28 -5.60 10.10 -9.17
N HIS A 29 -5.67 9.73 -7.90
CA HIS A 29 -4.59 9.87 -6.93
C HIS A 29 -4.07 8.49 -6.55
N LEU A 30 -2.75 8.34 -6.46
CA LEU A 30 -2.12 7.08 -6.06
C LEU A 30 -1.22 7.28 -4.84
N VAL A 31 -1.47 6.47 -3.81
CA VAL A 31 -0.54 6.19 -2.71
C VAL A 31 0.09 4.82 -2.96
N SER A 32 1.33 4.81 -3.45
CA SER A 32 2.08 3.59 -3.69
C SER A 32 2.71 3.04 -2.41
N THR A 33 2.52 1.75 -2.13
CA THR A 33 3.17 1.03 -1.02
C THR A 33 4.61 0.61 -1.34
N PHE A 34 5.06 0.85 -2.57
CA PHE A 34 6.41 0.58 -3.04
C PHE A 34 6.99 1.78 -3.80
N PRO A 35 8.29 2.08 -3.65
CA PRO A 35 8.94 3.10 -4.48
C PRO A 35 8.88 2.73 -5.97
N CYS A 36 8.41 3.65 -6.78
CA CYS A 36 8.40 3.56 -8.24
C CYS A 36 8.27 4.96 -8.85
N ASP A 37 8.51 5.05 -10.15
CA ASP A 37 8.21 6.24 -10.92
C ASP A 37 6.68 6.47 -10.99
N PRO A 38 6.22 7.73 -11.02
CA PRO A 38 4.80 8.04 -11.08
C PRO A 38 4.21 7.52 -12.41
N PRO A 39 3.15 6.69 -12.36
CA PRO A 39 2.38 6.35 -13.56
C PRO A 39 1.86 7.63 -14.26
N PRO A 40 1.82 7.65 -15.60
CA PRO A 40 1.34 8.82 -16.34
C PRO A 40 -0.15 9.06 -16.09
N GLY A 41 -0.57 10.32 -16.16
CA GLY A 41 -1.98 10.73 -16.07
C GLY A 41 -2.55 10.82 -14.65
N LEU A 42 -1.72 10.66 -13.61
CA LEU A 42 -2.16 10.85 -12.21
C LEU A 42 -2.29 12.33 -11.85
N ALA A 43 -3.34 12.67 -11.12
CA ALA A 43 -3.53 13.99 -10.51
C ALA A 43 -2.61 14.20 -9.30
N SER A 44 -2.36 13.14 -8.52
CA SER A 44 -1.29 13.14 -7.52
C SER A 44 -0.68 11.76 -7.29
N PHE A 45 0.59 11.75 -6.87
CA PHE A 45 1.34 10.54 -6.59
C PHE A 45 2.15 10.68 -5.30
N HIS A 46 2.04 9.69 -4.42
CA HIS A 46 2.78 9.63 -3.17
C HIS A 46 3.29 8.21 -2.91
N VAL A 47 4.47 8.09 -2.31
CA VAL A 47 5.04 6.79 -1.91
C VAL A 47 5.04 6.69 -0.39
N LEU A 48 4.36 5.68 0.14
CA LEU A 48 4.37 5.30 1.55
C LEU A 48 4.84 3.85 1.68
N PRO A 49 6.16 3.60 1.82
CA PRO A 49 6.75 2.26 1.72
C PRO A 49 6.50 1.42 3.00
N VAL A 50 5.24 1.10 3.24
CA VAL A 50 4.79 0.26 4.36
C VAL A 50 5.40 -1.14 4.28
N ALA A 51 5.54 -1.79 5.44
CA ALA A 51 6.08 -3.13 5.61
C ALA A 51 7.43 -3.39 4.94
N PHE A 52 8.29 -2.38 4.96
CA PHE A 52 9.59 -2.39 4.30
C PHE A 52 9.50 -2.58 2.79
N GLY A 53 8.50 -1.99 2.12
CA GLY A 53 8.44 -1.94 0.66
C GLY A 53 9.75 -1.43 0.03
N ALA A 54 10.49 -0.58 0.74
CA ALA A 54 11.83 -0.10 0.36
C ALA A 54 12.95 -1.15 0.46
N LEU A 55 12.83 -2.17 1.34
CA LEU A 55 13.82 -3.25 1.49
C LEU A 55 13.44 -4.52 0.72
N GLY A 56 12.18 -4.61 0.26
CA GLY A 56 11.68 -5.65 -0.62
C GLY A 56 12.15 -5.44 -2.05
N GLY A 57 13.43 -5.69 -2.30
CA GLY A 57 14.07 -5.58 -3.61
C GLY A 57 13.23 -6.21 -4.72
N GLY A 58 12.72 -5.34 -5.59
CA GLY A 58 12.18 -5.64 -6.90
C GLY A 58 12.46 -4.40 -7.75
N GLN A 59 13.21 -4.59 -8.83
CA GLN A 59 13.79 -3.57 -9.72
C GLN A 59 12.88 -2.34 -9.89
N ALA A 60 13.32 -1.20 -9.38
CA ALA A 60 12.88 0.11 -9.82
C ALA A 60 14.05 1.08 -9.58
N THR A 61 14.68 1.44 -10.69
CA THR A 61 15.46 2.65 -10.96
C THR A 61 16.51 3.06 -9.93
N SER A 62 17.77 2.74 -10.27
CA SER A 62 19.00 3.27 -9.69
C SER A 62 18.99 4.80 -9.68
N THR A 63 18.93 5.39 -8.48
CA THR A 63 19.57 6.68 -8.23
C THR A 63 20.74 6.45 -7.29
N SER A 64 21.90 6.87 -7.78
CA SER A 64 23.24 6.60 -7.29
C SER A 64 23.48 7.18 -5.89
N LEU A 65 23.51 6.33 -4.87
CA LEU A 65 24.32 6.54 -3.66
C LEU A 65 24.79 5.16 -3.18
N THR A 66 26.01 4.78 -3.53
CA THR A 66 26.74 3.75 -2.80
C THR A 66 26.94 4.23 -1.36
N PRO A 67 26.70 3.36 -0.37
CA PRO A 67 27.86 2.90 0.37
C PRO A 67 27.88 1.38 0.61
N LYS A 68 29.11 0.89 0.73
CA LYS A 68 29.56 -0.47 0.98
C LYS A 68 28.72 -1.20 2.06
N GLY A 69 28.27 -2.42 1.79
CA GLY A 69 27.43 -3.17 2.73
C GLY A 69 27.50 -4.69 2.58
N GLY A 70 28.71 -5.27 2.55
CA GLY A 70 28.93 -6.73 2.54
C GLY A 70 28.32 -7.50 3.73
N LEU A 71 27.77 -6.80 4.73
CA LEU A 71 27.08 -7.39 5.88
C LEU A 71 25.56 -7.59 5.68
N VAL A 72 24.93 -6.86 4.75
CA VAL A 72 23.45 -6.92 4.55
C VAL A 72 23.03 -8.22 3.86
N GLY A 73 23.91 -8.82 3.05
CA GLY A 73 23.66 -10.07 2.35
C GLY A 73 23.47 -11.28 3.29
N ARG A 74 24.16 -11.32 4.44
CA ARG A 74 24.13 -12.46 5.37
C ARG A 74 22.90 -12.49 6.29
N PHE A 75 22.26 -11.35 6.54
CA PHE A 75 21.06 -11.27 7.39
C PHE A 75 19.73 -11.38 6.62
N ARG A 76 19.78 -11.45 5.28
CA ARG A 76 18.58 -11.62 4.43
C ARG A 76 17.76 -12.87 4.73
N GLY A 77 18.40 -13.95 5.19
CA GLY A 77 17.71 -15.20 5.57
C GLY A 77 16.98 -15.11 6.91
N LEU A 78 17.54 -14.39 7.88
CA LEU A 78 17.00 -14.23 9.25
C LEU A 78 15.84 -13.21 9.33
N LEU A 79 15.64 -12.38 8.31
CA LEU A 79 14.58 -11.36 8.30
C LEU A 79 13.25 -11.84 7.68
N ARG A 80 13.18 -13.07 7.17
CA ARG A 80 11.93 -13.65 6.63
C ARG A 80 10.79 -13.80 7.67
N PRO A 81 11.02 -14.21 8.93
CA PRO A 81 9.96 -14.23 9.95
C PRO A 81 9.65 -12.83 10.51
N PHE A 82 10.56 -11.87 10.36
CA PHE A 82 10.45 -10.52 10.95
C PHE A 82 9.53 -9.57 10.15
N ARG A 83 9.17 -9.92 8.92
CA ARG A 83 8.22 -9.15 8.09
C ARG A 83 6.80 -9.16 8.67
N TYR A 84 6.42 -10.22 9.40
CA TYR A 84 5.08 -10.36 9.99
C TYR A 84 4.91 -9.61 11.33
N THR A 85 6.01 -9.29 12.02
CA THR A 85 5.99 -8.56 13.30
C THR A 85 6.29 -7.07 13.12
N LEU A 86 7.25 -6.68 12.28
CA LEU A 86 7.59 -5.27 12.07
C LEU A 86 6.79 -4.60 10.95
N GLY A 87 6.19 -5.37 10.03
CA GLY A 87 5.33 -4.83 8.98
C GLY A 87 4.16 -4.00 9.53
N PRO A 88 3.36 -4.55 10.48
CA PRO A 88 2.28 -3.82 11.13
C PRO A 88 2.71 -2.56 11.92
N VAL A 89 3.94 -2.52 12.46
CA VAL A 89 4.43 -1.35 13.20
C VAL A 89 4.72 -0.18 12.25
N SER A 90 5.30 -0.46 11.08
CA SER A 90 5.49 0.56 10.04
C SER A 90 4.14 1.15 9.57
N LEU A 91 3.07 0.36 9.57
CA LEU A 91 1.73 0.82 9.26
C LEU A 91 1.26 1.94 10.22
N LEU A 92 1.58 1.81 11.51
CA LEU A 92 1.24 2.81 12.52
C LEU A 92 1.99 4.13 12.27
N ALA A 93 3.24 4.06 11.81
CA ALA A 93 4.02 5.25 11.46
C ALA A 93 3.43 5.99 10.26
N TYR A 94 3.01 5.26 9.22
CA TYR A 94 2.45 5.87 8.01
C TYR A 94 0.96 6.23 8.12
N ARG A 95 0.24 5.73 9.12
CA ARG A 95 -1.19 6.04 9.34
C ARG A 95 -1.47 7.54 9.42
N ARG A 96 -0.68 8.30 10.19
CA ARG A 96 -0.90 9.75 10.35
C ARG A 96 -0.72 10.48 9.01
N ARG A 97 0.33 10.13 8.28
CA ARG A 97 0.62 10.70 6.96
C ARG A 97 -0.46 10.34 5.94
N PHE A 98 -0.89 9.08 5.90
CA PHE A 98 -1.98 8.67 5.03
C PHE A 98 -3.30 9.39 5.34
N ARG A 99 -3.65 9.53 6.63
CA ARG A 99 -4.85 10.30 7.03
C ARG A 99 -4.78 11.76 6.61
N ALA A 100 -3.63 12.40 6.76
CA ALA A 100 -3.42 13.76 6.31
C ALA A 100 -3.57 13.87 4.78
N LEU A 101 -3.02 12.92 4.02
CA LEU A 101 -3.19 12.88 2.56
C LEU A 101 -4.65 12.66 2.17
N ALA A 102 -5.35 11.70 2.78
CA ALA A 102 -6.75 11.44 2.49
C ALA A 102 -7.63 12.67 2.80
N ALA A 103 -7.36 13.37 3.90
CA ALA A 103 -8.08 14.60 4.25
C ALA A 103 -7.77 15.76 3.29
N LEU A 104 -6.53 15.88 2.82
CA LEU A 104 -6.14 16.90 1.83
C LEU A 104 -6.79 16.65 0.47
N LEU A 105 -6.73 15.40 0.00
CA LEU A 105 -7.21 15.01 -1.33
C LEU A 105 -8.74 14.97 -1.41
N ARG A 106 -9.42 14.75 -0.28
CA ARG A 106 -10.90 14.60 -0.19
C ARG A 106 -11.45 13.69 -1.29
N PRO A 107 -11.00 12.42 -1.36
CA PRO A 107 -11.45 11.50 -2.39
C PRO A 107 -12.93 11.17 -2.22
N ASP A 108 -13.62 11.01 -3.34
CA ASP A 108 -15.01 10.54 -3.35
C ASP A 108 -15.07 9.02 -3.08
N LEU A 109 -13.96 8.30 -3.34
CA LEU A 109 -13.81 6.87 -3.11
C LEU A 109 -12.33 6.53 -2.87
N ILE A 110 -12.07 5.65 -1.89
CA ILE A 110 -10.75 5.04 -1.66
C ILE A 110 -10.80 3.60 -2.14
N HIS A 111 -9.86 3.21 -2.99
CA HIS A 111 -9.73 1.83 -3.45
C HIS A 111 -8.36 1.24 -3.06
N ALA A 112 -8.37 0.28 -2.14
CA ALA A 112 -7.18 -0.49 -1.80
C ALA A 112 -7.10 -1.76 -2.65
N LEU A 113 -5.97 -1.94 -3.34
CA LEU A 113 -5.69 -3.17 -4.08
C LEU A 113 -4.85 -4.08 -3.17
N ARG A 114 -5.54 -5.01 -2.51
CA ARG A 114 -5.10 -6.04 -1.54
C ARG A 114 -5.33 -5.75 -0.07
N ILE A 115 -5.40 -6.84 0.67
CA ILE A 115 -4.91 -6.97 2.05
C ILE A 115 -3.57 -7.75 1.94
N PRO A 116 -2.52 -7.55 2.76
CA PRO A 116 -2.55 -6.89 4.04
C PRO A 116 -2.35 -5.38 3.98
N PHE A 117 -1.21 -4.89 3.54
CA PHE A 117 -0.74 -3.57 3.97
C PHE A 117 -1.50 -2.41 3.32
N GLU A 118 -1.86 -2.55 2.05
CA GLU A 118 -2.64 -1.58 1.28
C GLU A 118 -4.00 -1.34 1.94
N GLY A 119 -4.80 -2.40 2.08
CA GLY A 119 -6.10 -2.36 2.73
C GLY A 119 -6.01 -1.97 4.20
N MET A 120 -5.01 -2.44 4.94
CA MET A 120 -4.81 -2.05 6.34
C MET A 120 -4.48 -0.55 6.46
N LEU A 121 -3.68 0.01 5.57
CA LEU A 121 -3.38 1.45 5.55
C LEU A 121 -4.63 2.25 5.19
N ALA A 122 -5.33 1.83 4.14
CA ALA A 122 -6.56 2.45 3.67
C ALA A 122 -7.68 2.43 4.73
N SER A 123 -7.77 1.36 5.52
CA SER A 123 -8.72 1.24 6.65
C SER A 123 -8.54 2.31 7.73
N SER A 124 -7.42 3.03 7.70
CA SER A 124 -7.12 4.10 8.62
C SER A 124 -7.61 5.48 8.17
N ALA A 125 -8.11 5.59 6.93
CA ALA A 125 -8.72 6.81 6.38
C ALA A 125 -9.83 7.35 7.30
N PRO A 126 -10.08 8.66 7.27
CA PRO A 126 -11.30 9.23 7.84
C PRO A 126 -12.56 8.52 7.32
N GLY A 127 -13.64 8.55 8.09
CA GLY A 127 -14.90 7.83 7.78
C GLY A 127 -15.73 8.44 6.66
N GLU A 128 -15.29 9.55 6.07
CA GLU A 128 -16.05 10.34 5.10
C GLU A 128 -16.10 9.70 3.72
N ALA A 129 -14.99 9.10 3.25
CA ALA A 129 -14.93 8.43 1.96
C ALA A 129 -15.23 6.92 2.08
N PRO A 130 -16.08 6.34 1.22
CA PRO A 130 -16.24 4.89 1.13
C PRO A 130 -14.91 4.22 0.78
N LEU A 131 -14.69 3.02 1.33
CA LEU A 131 -13.50 2.22 1.10
C LEU A 131 -13.88 0.91 0.39
N ILE A 132 -13.29 0.69 -0.79
CA ILE A 132 -13.35 -0.59 -1.50
C ILE A 132 -12.02 -1.31 -1.37
N VAL A 133 -12.06 -2.62 -1.09
CA VAL A 133 -10.85 -3.44 -0.93
C VAL A 133 -10.89 -4.65 -1.84
N SER A 134 -10.02 -4.69 -2.85
CA SER A 134 -9.78 -5.94 -3.57
C SER A 134 -8.95 -6.88 -2.70
N THR A 135 -9.30 -8.17 -2.71
CA THR A 135 -8.57 -9.21 -1.98
C THR A 135 -8.16 -10.35 -2.90
N TRP A 136 -7.05 -11.00 -2.58
CA TRP A 136 -6.63 -12.28 -3.15
C TRP A 136 -6.68 -13.37 -2.09
N GLY A 137 -6.80 -14.64 -2.51
CA GLY A 137 -7.05 -15.75 -1.58
C GLY A 137 -6.03 -15.84 -0.44
N ASN A 138 -4.75 -15.60 -0.75
CA ASN A 138 -3.66 -15.59 0.23
C ASN A 138 -3.73 -14.47 1.27
N ASP A 139 -4.43 -13.37 0.98
CA ASP A 139 -4.60 -12.26 1.92
C ASP A 139 -5.32 -12.73 3.19
N ILE A 140 -6.30 -13.61 3.02
CA ILE A 140 -7.15 -14.14 4.08
C ILE A 140 -6.62 -15.49 4.57
N THR A 141 -6.31 -16.43 3.66
CA THR A 141 -5.94 -17.80 4.05
C THR A 141 -4.55 -17.90 4.65
N LEU A 142 -3.60 -17.08 4.21
CA LEU A 142 -2.20 -17.13 4.64
C LEU A 142 -1.84 -15.94 5.54
N HIS A 143 -1.97 -14.72 5.03
CA HIS A 143 -1.41 -13.54 5.70
C HIS A 143 -2.20 -13.11 6.94
N ALA A 144 -3.52 -13.28 6.97
CA ALA A 144 -4.33 -12.97 8.14
C ALA A 144 -3.98 -13.86 9.36
N HIS A 145 -3.46 -15.06 9.13
CA HIS A 145 -3.06 -16.00 10.19
C HIS A 145 -1.59 -15.85 10.60
N GLY A 146 -0.82 -14.97 9.95
CA GLY A 146 0.61 -14.79 10.23
C GLY A 146 0.93 -14.22 11.61
N SER A 147 0.02 -13.47 12.24
CA SER A 147 0.14 -13.01 13.63
C SER A 147 -1.21 -12.52 14.19
N PRO A 148 -1.40 -12.41 15.53
CA PRO A 148 -2.61 -11.84 16.12
C PRO A 148 -2.91 -10.41 15.65
N LEU A 149 -1.86 -9.59 15.47
CA LEU A 149 -1.98 -8.22 14.99
C LEU A 149 -2.42 -8.17 13.52
N MET A 150 -1.84 -9.02 12.66
CA MET A 150 -2.29 -9.16 11.27
C MET A 150 -3.76 -9.60 11.20
N LYS A 151 -4.15 -10.60 12.00
CA LYS A 151 -5.55 -11.06 12.11
C LYS A 151 -6.49 -9.93 12.51
N TRP A 152 -6.12 -9.15 13.52
CA TRP A 152 -6.91 -8.01 13.99
C TRP A 152 -7.01 -6.92 12.93
N LEU A 153 -5.89 -6.55 12.30
CA LEU A 153 -5.85 -5.54 11.24
C LEU A 153 -6.65 -5.98 10.01
N THR A 154 -6.53 -7.23 9.57
CA THR A 154 -7.34 -7.77 8.46
C THR A 154 -8.83 -7.67 8.78
N ARG A 155 -9.25 -8.10 9.97
CA ARG A 155 -10.66 -7.98 10.40
C ARG A 155 -11.13 -6.54 10.47
N ARG A 156 -10.27 -5.63 10.94
CA ARG A 156 -10.56 -4.20 10.96
C ARG A 156 -10.76 -3.66 9.55
N THR A 157 -9.89 -4.03 8.60
CA THR A 157 -10.02 -3.64 7.19
C THR A 157 -11.33 -4.13 6.61
N LEU A 158 -11.65 -5.41 6.77
CA LEU A 158 -12.89 -5.99 6.26
C LEU A 158 -14.14 -5.33 6.86
N ARG A 159 -14.13 -4.98 8.15
CA ARG A 159 -15.24 -4.22 8.77
C ARG A 159 -15.34 -2.77 8.30
N ARG A 160 -14.24 -2.17 7.86
CA ARG A 160 -14.21 -0.78 7.37
C ARG A 160 -14.55 -0.69 5.88
N ALA A 161 -14.39 -1.78 5.13
CA ALA A 161 -14.75 -1.83 3.72
C ALA A 161 -16.28 -1.71 3.54
N GLN A 162 -16.71 -1.02 2.49
CA GLN A 162 -18.10 -0.89 2.05
C GLN A 162 -18.33 -1.52 0.67
N GLY A 163 -17.33 -2.21 0.13
CA GLY A 163 -17.36 -2.92 -1.14
C GLY A 163 -16.03 -3.60 -1.44
#